data_AF-A0A1E7DRB7-F1
#
_entry.id   AF-A0A1E7DRB7-F1
#
_cell.length_a   1.000
_cell.length_b   1.000
_cell.length_c   1.000
_cell.angle_alpha   90.00
_cell.angle_beta   90.00
_cell.angle_gamma   90.00
#
_symmetry.space_group_name_H-M   'P 1'
#
loop_
_entity.id
_entity.type
_entity.pdbx_description
1 polymer ?
#
loop_
_entity_poly.entity_id
_entity_poly.type
_entity_poly.pdbx_seq_one_letter_code
_entity_poly.pdbx_strand_id
1 'polypeptide(L)'
;MGKITYVLKSGDEYLRIPFKGGGSIHTTSNILDCTHFKSPVHASGFLKSVFTLPDDFMIDSEVNFRNVIIVKIALNVTEEPIDLD
;
A
#
# COMPACT_ATOMS: atom_id res chain seq x y z
N MET A 1 -19.81 -6.05 7.71
CA MET A 1 -19.12 -7.20 7.06
C MET A 1 -17.71 -6.74 6.75
N GLY A 2 -16.66 -7.37 7.29
CA GLY A 2 -15.30 -6.87 7.16
C GLY A 2 -14.84 -6.79 5.70
N LYS A 3 -14.22 -5.68 5.30
CA LYS A 3 -13.67 -5.51 3.95
C LYS A 3 -12.31 -6.20 3.86
N ILE A 4 -12.21 -7.21 3.00
CA ILE A 4 -10.92 -7.85 2.71
C ILE A 4 -10.14 -6.99 1.73
N THR A 5 -8.87 -6.78 2.02
CA THR A 5 -7.92 -6.04 1.19
C THR A 5 -6.53 -6.66 1.27
N TYR A 6 -5.61 -6.18 0.44
CA TYR A 6 -4.24 -6.62 0.38
C TYR A 6 -3.32 -5.41 0.46
N VAL A 7 -2.22 -5.52 1.19
CA VAL A 7 -1.23 -4.44 1.32
C VAL A 7 0.16 -4.98 1.07
N LEU A 8 1.11 -4.08 0.81
CA LEU A 8 2.52 -4.41 0.73
C LEU A 8 3.18 -4.10 2.07
N LYS A 9 3.92 -5.05 2.62
CA LYS A 9 4.66 -4.91 3.89
C LYS A 9 6.16 -5.03 3.63
N SER A 10 6.98 -4.15 4.19
CA SER A 10 8.45 -4.24 4.21
C SER A 10 8.91 -4.27 5.67
N GLY A 11 9.49 -5.40 6.10
CA GLY A 11 9.80 -5.62 7.52
C GLY A 11 8.54 -5.57 8.40
N ASP A 12 8.51 -4.63 9.35
CA ASP A 12 7.40 -4.42 10.26
C ASP A 12 6.41 -3.32 9.85
N GLU A 13 6.68 -2.65 8.74
CA GLU A 13 5.89 -1.52 8.25
C GLU A 13 5.19 -1.82 6.92
N TYR A 14 4.17 -1.03 6.61
CA TYR A 14 3.41 -1.10 5.38
C TYR A 14 3.88 -0.06 4.38
N LEU A 15 3.75 -0.31 3.09
CA LEU A 15 4.09 0.67 2.06
C LEU A 15 2.94 1.64 1.83
N ARG A 16 3.27 2.93 1.84
CA ARG A 16 2.42 4.02 1.37
C ARG A 16 2.95 4.52 0.03
N ILE A 17 2.07 4.48 -0.95
CA ILE A 17 2.41 4.59 -2.36
C ILE A 17 1.38 5.51 -3.04
N PRO A 18 1.83 6.49 -3.85
CA PRO A 18 0.95 7.35 -4.62
C PRO A 18 0.31 6.58 -5.80
N PHE A 19 -1.02 6.64 -5.92
CA PHE A 19 -1.78 5.92 -6.96
C PHE A 19 -1.84 6.64 -8.32
N LYS A 20 -1.31 7.87 -8.45
CA LYS A 20 -1.36 8.65 -9.70
C LYS A 20 -0.05 9.42 -9.92
N GLY A 21 0.66 9.10 -11.00
CA GLY A 21 1.63 10.00 -11.62
C GLY A 21 3.02 10.06 -10.98
N GLY A 22 3.47 8.97 -10.38
CA GLY A 22 4.75 8.96 -9.68
C GLY A 22 4.70 9.69 -8.34
N GLY A 23 5.82 9.70 -7.63
CA GLY A 23 5.95 10.35 -6.32
C GLY A 23 6.65 9.46 -5.30
N SER A 24 6.58 9.87 -4.03
CA SER A 24 7.39 9.25 -3.00
C SER A 24 6.75 8.00 -2.39
N ILE A 25 7.50 6.90 -2.37
CA ILE A 25 7.15 5.65 -1.70
C ILE A 25 7.83 5.63 -0.35
N HIS A 26 7.02 5.54 0.70
CA HIS A 26 7.46 5.54 2.10
C HIS A 26 6.91 4.32 2.84
N THR A 27 7.48 4.02 4.01
CA THR A 27 6.87 3.09 4.96
C THR A 27 5.91 3.81 5.92
N THR A 28 5.00 3.06 6.53
CA THR A 28 4.13 3.52 7.61
C THR A 28 3.79 2.34 8.54
N SER A 29 3.76 2.60 9.85
CA SER A 29 3.27 1.63 10.84
C SER A 29 1.74 1.56 10.88
N ASN A 30 1.04 2.56 10.34
CA ASN A 30 -0.43 2.60 10.33
C ASN A 30 -1.01 1.86 9.11
N ILE A 31 -1.68 0.76 9.39
CA ILE A 31 -2.37 -0.07 8.39
C ILE A 31 -3.44 0.69 7.61
N LEU A 32 -4.07 1.72 8.19
CA LEU A 32 -5.12 2.49 7.52
C LEU A 32 -4.54 3.51 6.51
N ASP A 33 -3.32 3.99 6.75
CA ASP A 33 -2.66 5.00 5.90
C ASP A 33 -1.85 4.39 4.75
N CYS A 34 -1.77 3.06 4.71
CA CYS A 34 -1.03 2.35 3.68
C CYS A 34 -1.84 2.17 2.39
N THR A 35 -1.14 1.72 1.34
CA THR A 35 -1.73 1.50 0.03
C THR A 35 -2.46 0.17 -0.01
N HIS A 36 -3.77 0.25 -0.22
CA HIS A 36 -4.69 -0.89 -0.25
C HIS A 36 -4.99 -1.35 -1.68
N PHE A 37 -4.83 -2.64 -1.91
CA PHE A 37 -5.10 -3.30 -3.17
C PHE A 37 -6.37 -4.15 -3.09
N LYS A 38 -7.08 -4.21 -4.22
CA LYS A 38 -8.30 -5.03 -4.37
C LYS A 38 -7.99 -6.53 -4.47
N SER A 39 -6.79 -6.90 -4.93
CA SER A 39 -6.36 -8.27 -5.14
C SER A 39 -4.84 -8.41 -5.00
N PRO A 40 -4.33 -9.62 -4.70
CA PRO A 40 -2.90 -9.87 -4.65
C PRO A 40 -2.26 -9.71 -6.04
N VAL A 41 -3.00 -9.97 -7.11
CA VAL A 41 -2.54 -9.76 -8.49
C VAL A 41 -2.28 -8.28 -8.75
N HIS A 42 -3.18 -7.38 -8.34
CA HIS A 42 -2.96 -5.93 -8.45
C HIS A 42 -1.77 -5.45 -7.63
N ALA A 43 -1.61 -5.95 -6.39
CA ALA A 43 -0.46 -5.63 -5.56
C ALA A 43 0.86 -6.07 -6.22
N SER A 44 0.90 -7.29 -6.76
CA SER A 44 2.09 -7.81 -7.45
C SER A 44 2.40 -7.07 -8.74
N GLY A 45 1.38 -6.69 -9.52
CA GLY A 45 1.52 -5.93 -10.75
C GLY A 45 2.06 -4.53 -10.48
N PHE A 46 1.56 -3.88 -9.44
CA PHE A 46 2.07 -2.58 -8.99
C PHE A 46 3.53 -2.65 -8.55
N LEU A 47 3.88 -3.65 -7.73
CA LEU A 47 5.25 -3.85 -7.27
C LEU A 47 6.22 -4.00 -8.47
N LYS A 48 5.81 -4.76 -9.50
CA LYS A 48 6.57 -4.87 -10.76
C LYS A 48 6.70 -3.53 -11.48
N SER A 49 5.64 -2.72 -11.55
CA SER A 49 5.70 -1.42 -12.24
C SER A 49 6.69 -0.45 -11.61
N VAL A 50 6.82 -0.47 -10.27
CA VAL A 50 7.81 0.35 -9.56
C VAL A 50 9.24 0.00 -9.98
N PHE A 51 9.54 -1.30 -10.14
CA PHE A 51 10.86 -1.73 -10.60
C PHE A 51 11.15 -1.41 -12.07
N THR A 52 10.11 -1.33 -12.91
CA THR A 52 10.28 -1.03 -14.34
C THR A 52 10.33 0.46 -14.66
N LEU A 53 9.81 1.31 -13.77
CA LEU A 53 9.73 2.76 -13.93
C LEU A 53 10.37 3.47 -12.72
N PRO A 54 11.65 3.22 -12.42
CA PRO A 54 12.30 3.78 -11.23
C PRO A 54 12.34 5.31 -11.22
N ASP A 55 12.38 5.95 -12.38
CA ASP A 55 12.45 7.42 -12.51
C ASP A 55 11.13 8.11 -12.12
N ASP A 56 10.02 7.38 -12.11
CA ASP A 56 8.71 7.91 -11.70
C ASP A 56 8.54 7.90 -10.16
N PHE A 57 9.41 7.21 -9.42
CA PHE A 57 9.24 7.01 -7.99
C PHE A 57 10.47 7.44 -7.18
N MET A 58 10.24 8.29 -6.18
CA MET A 58 11.24 8.55 -5.14
C MET A 58 11.04 7.51 -4.05
N ILE A 59 12.00 6.63 -3.84
CA ILE A 59 11.89 5.53 -2.88
C ILE A 59 12.72 5.88 -1.65
N ASP A 60 12.10 5.89 -0.47
CA ASP A 60 12.85 6.07 0.78
C ASP A 60 13.91 4.98 0.93
N SER A 61 15.10 5.37 1.40
CA SER A 61 16.23 4.44 1.56
C SER A 61 15.94 3.25 2.47
N GLU A 62 14.93 3.36 3.35
CA GLU A 62 14.49 2.31 4.26
C GLU A 62 13.62 1.26 3.56
N VAL A 63 13.03 1.58 2.41
CA VAL A 63 12.17 0.67 1.65
C VAL A 63 13.04 -0.35 0.91
N ASN A 64 13.15 -1.55 1.50
CA ASN A 64 13.78 -2.68 0.82
C ASN A 64 12.74 -3.51 0.06
N PHE A 65 12.62 -3.25 -1.25
CA PHE A 65 11.67 -3.98 -2.10
C PHE A 65 11.98 -5.47 -2.28
N ARG A 66 13.20 -5.93 -1.99
CA ARG A 66 13.54 -7.37 -2.07
C ARG A 66 12.82 -8.18 -0.98
N ASN A 67 12.43 -7.53 0.11
CA ASN A 67 11.78 -8.14 1.26
C ASN A 67 10.30 -7.77 1.36
N VAL A 68 9.71 -7.21 0.30
CA VAL A 68 8.29 -6.84 0.30
C VAL A 68 7.42 -8.07 0.13
N ILE A 69 6.46 -8.22 1.04
CA ILE A 69 5.46 -9.28 1.01
C ILE A 69 4.05 -8.71 0.84
N ILE A 70 3.15 -9.49 0.24
CA ILE A 70 1.73 -9.14 0.12
C ILE A 70 0.99 -9.76 1.31
N VAL A 71 0.34 -8.92 2.11
CA VAL A 71 -0.42 -9.35 3.29
C VAL A 71 -1.92 -9.16 3.05
N LYS A 72 -2.72 -10.18 3.37
CA LYS A 72 -4.18 -10.11 3.34
C LYS A 72 -4.70 -9.57 4.67
N ILE A 73 -5.51 -8.52 4.62
CA ILE A 73 -6.06 -7.85 5.81
C ILE A 73 -7.59 -7.85 5.73
N ALA A 74 -8.23 -8.05 6.88
CA ALA A 74 -9.65 -7.78 7.06
C ALA A 74 -9.80 -6.46 7.83
N LEU A 75 -10.33 -5.44 7.16
CA LEU A 75 -10.65 -4.16 7.78
C LEU A 75 -12.08 -4.22 8.32
N ASN A 76 -12.25 -4.03 9.62
CA ASN A 76 -13.55 -3.70 10.20
C ASN A 76 -13.80 -2.21 9.97
N VAL A 77 -14.32 -1.88 8.80
CA VAL A 77 -14.83 -0.54 8.53
C VAL A 77 -16.25 -0.50 9.09
N THR A 78 -16.45 0.25 10.17
CA THR A 78 -17.77 0.75 10.54
C THR A 78 -18.09 1.91 9.62
N GLU A 79 -19.06 1.74 8.72
CA GLU A 79 -19.63 2.84 7.95
C GLU A 79 -20.49 3.66 8.90
N GLU A 80 -19.85 4.50 9.72
CA GLU A 80 -20.59 5.57 10.39
C GLU A 80 -20.83 6.67 9.36
N PRO A 81 -22.09 7.08 9.14
CA PRO A 81 -22.38 8.21 8.28
C PRO A 81 -21.67 9.44 8.86
N ILE A 82 -20.85 10.10 8.03
CA ILE A 82 -20.29 11.39 8.39
C ILE A 82 -21.41 12.40 8.20
N ASP A 83 -21.91 12.93 9.31
CA ASP A 83 -22.82 14.08 9.26
C ASP A 83 -22.00 15.30 8.80
N LEU A 84 -22.39 15.85 7.65
CA LEU A 84 -21.79 17.05 7.09
C LEU A 84 -22.75 18.21 7.38
N ASP A 85 -22.88 18.56 8.65
CA ASP A 85 -23.51 19.82 9.09
C ASP A 85 -22.61 21.02 8.81
#